data_AF-A0A3N0A6W7-F1
#
_entry.id   AF-A0A3N0A6W7-F1
#
_cell.length_a   1.000
_cell.length_b   1.000
_cell.length_c   1.000
_cell.angle_alpha   90.00
_cell.angle_beta   90.00
_cell.angle_gamma   90.00
#
_symmetry.space_group_name_H-M   'P 1'
#
loop_
_entity.id
_entity.type
_entity.pdbx_description
1 polymer ?
#
loop_
_entity_poly.entity_id
_entity_poly.type
_entity_poly.pdbx_seq_one_letter_code
_entity_poly.pdbx_strand_id
1 'polypeptide(L)'
;MKKQAKGAMAFLFLGGIMATSGVVIGVPGIQPHIPPEDIDAVNPADSYPLEERARYCGTGSASSTPYVKEFAIPTPCTQPLGIVADGQGNIWFAETNTGNLAKFITTNGTFKEYVNPSWPGGARSMMWGMEYAPDGSVWYTDDRFNSVWKFSTLDERYTRFNLAESGEDLLPQRIELVGSQLIVNDFIGNNLVLFDPTQGSSSVTYVAVPPPISPAVTAEFAVDDDNNVWYTNWQGTQPGLLVRFDQDEYYAVIGSTGADSVEIGQFVTTFSLPPDLFTPNGIAITGGLIWMADTSSSLFFSFDPITEQFTRYITAPPQQSTYGNHTGLTFEPISRPYWMEADNLNRIVFNEHNANNIAVFDPQKQSLTEYHIPSKNPFWADCDPGTGLSIDDCGLAQIFDIALDGSNIWFTEWVENNIGVVDTTVALPFEILLDSAEVTIPQEESLVVTYTVIPASEGVVTPILAPADPRMTAFLAGPDTITLGSEPVTISVSISAAGVPAGTYNVLLGAQHPDIATSKYLTVTVQ
;
A
#
# COMPACT_ATOMS: atom_id res chain seq x y z
N MET A 1 8.01 28.28 -8.06
CA MET A 1 9.18 27.38 -8.01
C MET A 1 8.97 26.22 -7.03
N LYS A 2 8.78 26.44 -5.71
CA LYS A 2 8.56 25.33 -4.74
C LYS A 2 7.32 24.46 -5.03
N LYS A 3 6.18 25.05 -5.38
CA LYS A 3 4.92 24.34 -5.74
C LYS A 3 5.07 23.44 -6.97
N GLN A 4 5.69 23.96 -8.04
CA GLN A 4 5.97 23.18 -9.26
C GLN A 4 6.91 22.00 -9.00
N ALA A 5 7.87 22.14 -8.09
CA ALA A 5 8.79 21.06 -7.76
C ALA A 5 8.09 19.92 -7.00
N LYS A 6 7.24 20.23 -6.01
CA LYS A 6 6.46 19.21 -5.28
C LYS A 6 5.45 18.50 -6.18
N GLY A 7 4.72 19.25 -7.02
CA GLY A 7 3.78 18.68 -7.99
C GLY A 7 4.46 17.77 -9.01
N ALA A 8 5.66 18.15 -9.50
CA ALA A 8 6.44 17.29 -10.39
C ALA A 8 6.95 16.01 -9.70
N MET A 9 7.32 16.08 -8.43
CA MET A 9 7.76 14.92 -7.64
C MET A 9 6.61 13.93 -7.41
N ALA A 10 5.45 14.41 -6.98
CA ALA A 10 4.25 13.60 -6.86
C ALA A 10 3.83 13.02 -8.22
N PHE A 11 4.01 13.78 -9.30
CA PHE A 11 3.74 13.30 -10.65
C PHE A 11 4.61 12.15 -11.08
N LEU A 12 5.92 12.26 -10.84
CA LEU A 12 6.84 11.15 -11.16
C LEU A 12 6.59 9.94 -10.26
N PHE A 13 6.26 10.15 -8.99
CA PHE A 13 6.00 9.08 -8.03
C PHE A 13 4.70 8.32 -8.35
N LEU A 14 3.56 9.01 -8.38
CA LEU A 14 2.24 8.42 -8.65
C LEU A 14 2.14 7.95 -10.10
N GLY A 15 2.75 8.69 -11.02
CA GLY A 15 2.93 8.25 -12.40
C GLY A 15 3.75 6.96 -12.50
N GLY A 16 4.77 6.76 -11.65
CA GLY A 16 5.55 5.53 -11.60
C GLY A 16 4.80 4.33 -11.00
N ILE A 17 3.88 4.57 -10.05
CA ILE A 17 2.94 3.56 -9.55
C ILE A 17 1.95 3.13 -10.65
N MET A 18 1.48 4.11 -11.44
CA MET A 18 0.45 3.90 -12.46
C MET A 18 1.01 3.50 -13.84
N ALA A 19 2.28 3.75 -14.15
CA ALA A 19 2.86 3.55 -15.48
C ALA A 19 3.95 2.47 -15.48
N THR A 20 3.51 1.22 -15.46
CA THR A 20 4.33 0.03 -15.80
C THR A 20 4.24 -0.34 -17.29
N SER A 21 3.32 0.28 -18.06
CA SER A 21 3.10 0.00 -19.49
C SER A 21 3.61 1.08 -20.46
N GLY A 22 4.42 2.05 -19.99
CA GLY A 22 5.00 3.08 -20.85
C GLY A 22 4.01 4.12 -21.39
N VAL A 23 2.77 4.16 -20.87
CA VAL A 23 1.75 5.16 -21.21
C VAL A 23 1.54 6.10 -20.02
N VAL A 24 1.98 7.36 -20.17
CA VAL A 24 1.80 8.41 -19.17
C VAL A 24 0.39 8.98 -19.30
N ILE A 25 -0.59 8.53 -18.49
CA ILE A 25 -1.87 9.23 -18.34
C ILE A 25 -2.38 9.12 -16.89
N GLY A 26 -2.68 10.27 -16.28
CA GLY A 26 -3.63 10.37 -15.16
C GLY A 26 -3.05 10.56 -13.76
N VAL A 27 -1.98 11.34 -13.61
CA VAL A 27 -1.45 11.73 -12.29
C VAL A 27 -2.44 12.62 -11.51
N PRO A 28 -2.53 12.51 -10.18
CA PRO A 28 -3.24 13.47 -9.31
C PRO A 28 -2.91 14.93 -9.63
N GLY A 29 -3.95 15.72 -9.84
CA GLY A 29 -3.83 17.14 -10.25
C GLY A 29 -3.74 17.39 -11.77
N ILE A 30 -3.56 16.36 -12.59
CA ILE A 30 -3.73 16.44 -14.06
C ILE A 30 -4.63 15.30 -14.52
N GLN A 31 -5.87 15.29 -14.01
CA GLN A 31 -6.95 14.71 -14.80
C GLN A 31 -7.03 15.52 -16.09
N PRO A 32 -7.19 14.89 -17.28
CA PRO A 32 -7.52 15.66 -18.47
C PRO A 32 -8.69 16.57 -18.09
N HIS A 33 -8.55 17.86 -18.38
CA HIS A 33 -9.64 18.81 -18.26
C HIS A 33 -10.72 18.36 -19.23
N ILE A 34 -11.60 17.45 -18.80
CA ILE A 34 -12.85 17.17 -19.47
C ILE A 34 -13.66 18.44 -19.20
N PRO A 35 -13.91 19.28 -20.22
CA PRO A 35 -14.72 20.47 -20.02
C PRO A 35 -16.07 20.02 -19.45
N PRO A 36 -16.68 20.78 -18.53
CA PRO A 36 -17.99 20.46 -17.96
C PRO A 36 -19.14 20.52 -18.98
N GLU A 37 -18.85 20.58 -20.28
CA GLU A 37 -19.87 20.48 -21.32
C GLU A 37 -20.10 19.01 -21.68
N ASP A 38 -21.26 18.52 -21.24
CA ASP A 38 -22.00 17.38 -21.80
C ASP A 38 -21.57 15.96 -21.40
N ILE A 39 -21.26 15.69 -20.12
CA ILE A 39 -21.49 14.36 -19.58
C ILE A 39 -22.29 14.45 -18.27
N ASP A 40 -23.62 14.51 -18.40
CA ASP A 40 -24.54 14.00 -17.37
C ASP A 40 -24.36 12.47 -17.31
N ALA A 41 -23.20 11.98 -16.87
CA ALA A 41 -22.92 10.55 -16.78
C ALA A 41 -23.79 9.97 -15.68
N VAL A 42 -24.98 9.53 -16.06
CA VAL A 42 -25.79 8.62 -15.25
C VAL A 42 -25.05 7.27 -15.09
N ASN A 43 -24.17 6.93 -16.05
CA ASN A 43 -23.34 5.73 -16.04
C ASN A 43 -21.84 6.11 -16.00
N PRO A 44 -21.05 5.65 -15.01
CA PRO A 44 -19.62 5.99 -14.90
C PRO A 44 -18.79 5.57 -16.12
N ALA A 45 -19.23 4.55 -16.86
CA ALA A 45 -18.55 4.10 -18.08
C ALA A 45 -18.51 5.15 -19.20
N ASP A 46 -19.42 6.12 -19.18
CA ASP A 46 -19.49 7.17 -20.19
C ASP A 46 -18.40 8.23 -20.01
N SER A 47 -17.67 8.20 -18.88
CA SER A 47 -16.40 8.93 -18.69
C SER A 47 -15.27 8.43 -19.60
N TYR A 48 -15.46 7.30 -20.29
CA TYR A 48 -14.43 6.63 -21.08
C TYR A 48 -14.89 6.28 -22.51
N PRO A 49 -14.08 6.58 -23.54
CA PRO A 49 -14.26 6.03 -24.88
C PRO A 49 -14.33 4.50 -24.85
N LEU A 50 -15.10 3.89 -25.76
CA LEU A 50 -15.35 2.44 -25.77
C LEU A 50 -14.04 1.63 -25.81
N GLU A 51 -13.06 2.09 -26.57
CA GLU A 51 -11.75 1.49 -26.75
C GLU A 51 -10.87 1.54 -25.48
N GLU A 52 -11.14 2.47 -24.57
CA GLU A 52 -10.39 2.65 -23.31
C GLU A 52 -11.09 1.96 -22.12
N ARG A 53 -12.33 1.49 -22.28
CA ARG A 53 -13.09 0.85 -21.18
C ARG A 53 -12.39 -0.40 -20.65
N ALA A 54 -11.81 -1.23 -21.52
CA ALA A 54 -11.07 -2.41 -21.08
C ALA A 54 -9.87 -2.06 -20.17
N ARG A 55 -9.23 -0.90 -20.40
CA ARG A 55 -8.13 -0.41 -19.58
C ARG A 55 -8.58 0.11 -18.22
N TYR A 56 -9.74 0.74 -18.12
CA TYR A 56 -10.13 1.49 -16.91
C TYR A 56 -11.35 0.94 -16.15
N CYS A 57 -12.05 -0.03 -16.73
CA CYS A 57 -13.30 -0.58 -16.22
C CYS A 57 -13.30 -2.10 -16.03
N GLY A 58 -12.19 -2.76 -16.36
CA GLY A 58 -11.99 -4.19 -16.27
C GLY A 58 -11.90 -4.88 -17.62
N THR A 59 -11.08 -5.93 -17.64
CA THR A 59 -10.90 -6.83 -18.78
C THR A 59 -11.57 -8.19 -18.56
N GLY A 60 -11.82 -8.56 -17.31
CA GLY A 60 -12.35 -9.85 -16.91
C GLY A 60 -13.65 -9.76 -16.10
N SER A 61 -14.06 -10.93 -15.62
CA SER A 61 -15.02 -11.04 -14.52
C SER A 61 -14.27 -11.37 -13.25
N ALA A 62 -14.77 -10.93 -12.10
CA ALA A 62 -14.26 -11.31 -10.79
C ALA A 62 -13.97 -12.82 -10.70
N SER A 63 -12.79 -13.15 -10.20
CA SER A 63 -12.23 -14.50 -10.13
C SER A 63 -12.04 -14.94 -8.67
N SER A 64 -11.60 -16.18 -8.48
CA SER A 64 -11.26 -16.71 -7.15
C SER A 64 -10.18 -17.76 -7.25
N THR A 65 -9.24 -17.70 -6.31
CA THR A 65 -8.29 -18.78 -5.99
C THR A 65 -8.76 -19.47 -4.70
N PRO A 66 -8.04 -20.49 -4.18
CA PRO A 66 -8.32 -21.01 -2.85
C PRO A 66 -8.19 -19.97 -1.72
N TYR A 67 -7.39 -18.91 -1.90
CA TYR A 67 -7.05 -17.93 -0.86
C TYR A 67 -7.71 -16.57 -1.07
N VAL A 68 -8.01 -16.23 -2.33
CA VAL A 68 -8.52 -14.91 -2.73
C VAL A 68 -9.88 -15.07 -3.39
N LYS A 69 -10.83 -14.21 -3.01
CA LYS A 69 -12.14 -14.13 -3.65
C LYS A 69 -12.45 -12.70 -4.05
N GLU A 70 -12.79 -12.51 -5.31
CA GLU A 70 -13.16 -11.20 -5.85
C GLU A 70 -14.68 -11.07 -6.02
N PHE A 71 -15.17 -9.84 -5.96
CA PHE A 71 -16.58 -9.48 -6.10
C PHE A 71 -16.71 -8.32 -7.07
N ALA A 72 -17.37 -8.60 -8.21
CA ALA A 72 -17.66 -7.58 -9.21
C ALA A 72 -18.66 -6.56 -8.67
N ILE A 73 -18.29 -5.28 -8.75
CA ILE A 73 -19.18 -4.18 -8.40
C ILE A 73 -20.26 -4.08 -9.50
N PRO A 74 -21.56 -4.02 -9.16
CA PRO A 74 -22.63 -4.03 -10.17
C PRO A 74 -22.58 -2.84 -11.12
N THR A 75 -22.20 -1.66 -10.61
CA THR A 75 -22.00 -0.48 -11.43
C THR A 75 -20.61 -0.56 -12.08
N PRO A 76 -20.52 -0.49 -13.42
CA PRO A 76 -19.24 -0.58 -14.12
C PRO A 76 -18.45 0.71 -13.98
N CYS A 77 -17.12 0.60 -14.05
CA CYS A 77 -16.20 1.74 -14.07
C CYS A 77 -16.33 2.69 -12.86
N THR A 78 -16.73 2.21 -11.68
CA THR A 78 -16.76 3.02 -10.46
C THR A 78 -15.35 3.35 -9.97
N GLN A 79 -14.39 2.46 -10.26
CA GLN A 79 -12.98 2.58 -9.89
C GLN A 79 -12.82 2.69 -8.37
N PRO A 80 -13.07 1.59 -7.65
CA PRO A 80 -12.98 1.58 -6.20
C PRO A 80 -11.54 1.89 -5.78
N LEU A 81 -11.35 2.77 -4.80
CA LEU A 81 -10.01 3.15 -4.34
C LEU A 81 -9.89 2.98 -2.83
N GLY A 82 -10.26 3.97 -2.01
CA GLY A 82 -10.23 3.82 -0.56
C GLY A 82 -11.23 2.75 -0.08
N ILE A 83 -10.88 2.04 0.98
CA ILE A 83 -11.69 0.94 1.56
C ILE A 83 -11.59 0.92 3.09
N VAL A 84 -12.69 0.57 3.77
CA VAL A 84 -12.70 0.40 5.22
C VAL A 84 -13.77 -0.61 5.65
N ALA A 85 -13.49 -1.39 6.69
CA ALA A 85 -14.48 -2.26 7.31
C ALA A 85 -15.29 -1.52 8.38
N ASP A 86 -16.61 -1.76 8.44
CA ASP A 86 -17.43 -1.30 9.56
C ASP A 86 -17.42 -2.27 10.75
N GLY A 87 -17.90 -1.81 11.91
CA GLY A 87 -17.96 -2.63 13.12
C GLY A 87 -18.87 -3.87 13.04
N GLN A 88 -19.55 -4.11 11.91
CA GLN A 88 -20.34 -5.31 11.63
C GLN A 88 -19.66 -6.21 10.57
N GLY A 89 -18.43 -5.90 10.15
CA GLY A 89 -17.69 -6.63 9.12
C GLY A 89 -18.24 -6.42 7.71
N ASN A 90 -18.98 -5.33 7.46
CA ASN A 90 -19.32 -4.94 6.09
C ASN A 90 -18.29 -3.95 5.56
N ILE A 91 -18.14 -3.91 4.24
CA ILE A 91 -17.02 -3.22 3.62
C ILE A 91 -17.52 -1.99 2.88
N TRP A 92 -16.98 -0.84 3.23
CA TRP A 92 -17.25 0.44 2.59
C TRP A 92 -16.10 0.81 1.67
N PHE A 93 -16.41 1.35 0.50
CA PHE A 93 -15.40 1.85 -0.41
C PHE A 93 -15.90 3.08 -1.18
N ALA A 94 -14.95 3.90 -1.62
CA ALA A 94 -15.21 5.12 -2.37
C ALA A 94 -15.07 4.89 -3.88
N GLU A 95 -15.98 5.45 -4.66
CA GLU A 95 -16.04 5.29 -6.12
C GLU A 95 -15.40 6.49 -6.83
N THR A 96 -14.10 6.41 -7.16
CA THR A 96 -13.29 7.51 -7.73
C THR A 96 -13.96 8.21 -8.91
N ASN A 97 -14.69 7.47 -9.74
CA ASN A 97 -15.29 8.02 -10.95
C ASN A 97 -16.58 8.82 -10.70
N THR A 98 -17.21 8.69 -9.53
CA THR A 98 -18.53 9.28 -9.23
C THR A 98 -18.58 10.11 -7.95
N GLY A 99 -17.63 9.91 -7.02
CA GLY A 99 -17.66 10.51 -5.68
C GLY A 99 -18.70 9.89 -4.74
N ASN A 100 -19.30 8.78 -5.13
CA ASN A 100 -20.24 8.01 -4.34
C ASN A 100 -19.51 7.10 -3.34
N LEU A 101 -20.30 6.51 -2.44
CA LEU A 101 -19.86 5.39 -1.60
C LEU A 101 -20.65 4.14 -1.94
N ALA A 102 -20.02 2.99 -1.78
CA ALA A 102 -20.69 1.71 -1.83
C ALA A 102 -20.37 0.88 -0.61
N LYS A 103 -21.32 0.03 -0.24
CA LYS A 103 -21.23 -0.91 0.88
C LYS A 103 -21.44 -2.32 0.36
N PHE A 104 -20.48 -3.21 0.61
CA PHE A 104 -20.62 -4.64 0.43
C PHE A 104 -21.05 -5.30 1.74
N ILE A 105 -22.22 -5.94 1.71
CA ILE A 105 -22.81 -6.65 2.84
C ILE A 105 -22.29 -8.10 2.82
N THR A 106 -21.29 -8.37 3.64
CA THR A 106 -20.56 -9.66 3.64
C THR A 106 -21.44 -10.86 3.96
N THR A 107 -22.46 -10.68 4.80
CA THR A 107 -23.37 -11.75 5.23
C THR A 107 -24.25 -12.34 4.11
N ASN A 108 -24.51 -11.59 3.05
CA ASN A 108 -25.34 -12.04 1.92
C ASN A 108 -24.71 -11.79 0.54
N GLY A 109 -23.52 -11.17 0.49
CA GLY A 109 -22.78 -10.91 -0.73
C GLY A 109 -23.44 -9.87 -1.66
N THR A 110 -24.12 -8.87 -1.10
CA THR A 110 -24.82 -7.84 -1.90
C THR A 110 -24.20 -6.46 -1.74
N PHE A 111 -24.32 -5.64 -2.78
CA PHE A 111 -23.88 -4.24 -2.77
C PHE A 111 -25.05 -3.30 -2.53
N LYS A 112 -24.79 -2.22 -1.79
CA LYS A 112 -25.65 -1.04 -1.68
C LYS A 112 -24.83 0.21 -1.96
N GLU A 113 -25.23 0.96 -2.99
CA GLU A 113 -24.57 2.21 -3.39
C GLU A 113 -25.32 3.42 -2.83
N TYR A 114 -24.57 4.46 -2.49
CA TYR A 114 -25.03 5.70 -1.90
C TYR A 114 -24.56 6.85 -2.79
N VAL A 115 -25.52 7.50 -3.44
CA VAL A 115 -25.25 8.63 -4.33
C VAL A 115 -24.95 9.87 -3.50
N ASN A 116 -23.88 10.59 -3.82
CA ASN A 116 -23.62 11.90 -3.24
C ASN A 116 -24.27 13.00 -4.10
N PRO A 117 -25.44 13.54 -3.70
CA PRO A 117 -26.16 14.54 -4.51
C PRO A 117 -25.45 15.90 -4.57
N SER A 118 -24.45 16.11 -3.71
CA SER A 118 -23.65 17.34 -3.67
C SER A 118 -22.33 17.20 -4.43
N TRP A 119 -22.05 16.02 -5.00
CA TRP A 119 -20.85 15.82 -5.78
C TRP A 119 -20.92 16.60 -7.09
N PRO A 120 -19.87 17.33 -7.49
CA PRO A 120 -19.85 18.03 -8.76
C PRO A 120 -20.01 17.06 -9.95
N GLY A 121 -20.97 17.34 -10.84
CA GLY A 121 -21.27 16.47 -11.99
C GLY A 121 -20.06 16.21 -12.89
N GLY A 122 -19.85 14.95 -13.26
CA GLY A 122 -18.71 14.51 -14.11
C GLY A 122 -17.34 14.65 -13.45
N ALA A 123 -17.26 15.02 -12.17
CA ALA A 123 -15.99 15.11 -11.46
C ALA A 123 -15.53 13.75 -10.95
N ARG A 124 -14.22 13.53 -11.06
CA ARG A 124 -13.51 12.35 -10.59
C ARG A 124 -12.51 12.76 -9.53
N SER A 125 -12.28 11.99 -8.48
CA SER A 125 -11.26 12.29 -7.47
C SER A 125 -10.59 10.99 -7.02
N MET A 126 -9.30 11.04 -6.72
CA MET A 126 -8.63 9.91 -6.07
C MET A 126 -8.89 10.02 -4.56
N MET A 127 -9.93 9.30 -4.09
CA MET A 127 -10.28 9.21 -2.68
C MET A 127 -9.43 8.13 -2.00
N TRP A 128 -8.19 8.51 -1.66
CA TRP A 128 -7.10 7.63 -1.20
C TRP A 128 -7.35 6.91 0.11
N GLY A 129 -8.06 7.52 1.05
CA GLY A 129 -8.21 6.96 2.39
C GLY A 129 -9.64 7.08 2.89
N MET A 130 -10.02 6.09 3.70
CA MET A 130 -11.33 6.00 4.33
C MET A 130 -11.21 5.62 5.81
N GLU A 131 -12.16 6.07 6.61
CA GLU A 131 -12.22 5.79 8.05
C GLU A 131 -13.68 5.55 8.47
N TYR A 132 -13.93 4.53 9.29
CA TYR A 132 -15.26 4.21 9.81
C TYR A 132 -15.36 4.60 11.29
N ALA A 133 -16.09 5.69 11.56
CA ALA A 133 -16.24 6.19 12.91
C ALA A 133 -17.28 5.38 13.73
N PRO A 134 -17.09 5.23 15.05
CA PRO A 134 -18.04 4.54 15.94
C PRO A 134 -19.45 5.14 15.97
N ASP A 135 -19.62 6.40 15.57
CA ASP A 135 -20.94 7.05 15.43
C ASP A 135 -21.73 6.57 14.19
N GLY A 136 -21.16 5.65 13.42
CA GLY A 136 -21.72 5.13 12.19
C GLY A 136 -21.44 6.01 10.97
N SER A 137 -20.48 6.92 11.04
CA SER A 137 -20.10 7.76 9.90
C SER A 137 -18.93 7.18 9.14
N VAL A 138 -18.98 7.30 7.81
CA VAL A 138 -17.86 6.98 6.93
C VAL A 138 -17.20 8.28 6.50
N TRP A 139 -15.90 8.39 6.73
CA TRP A 139 -15.09 9.53 6.32
C TRP A 139 -14.20 9.14 5.15
N TYR A 140 -13.97 10.06 4.20
CA TYR A 140 -13.09 9.80 3.07
C TYR A 140 -12.43 11.09 2.56
N THR A 141 -11.20 10.94 2.08
CA THR A 141 -10.40 12.04 1.51
C THR A 141 -10.85 12.36 0.07
N ASP A 142 -10.72 13.62 -0.34
CA ASP A 142 -11.03 14.11 -1.68
C ASP A 142 -9.93 15.05 -2.14
N ASP A 143 -9.09 14.54 -3.04
CA ASP A 143 -7.93 15.25 -3.58
C ASP A 143 -8.29 16.34 -4.59
N ARG A 144 -9.37 16.17 -5.34
CA ARG A 144 -9.71 17.09 -6.43
C ARG A 144 -10.20 18.41 -5.88
N PHE A 145 -10.82 18.38 -4.71
CA PHE A 145 -11.41 19.56 -4.11
C PHE A 145 -10.87 19.89 -2.72
N ASN A 146 -9.70 19.36 -2.34
CA ASN A 146 -9.00 19.66 -1.09
C ASN A 146 -9.90 19.51 0.15
N SER A 147 -10.61 18.39 0.25
CA SER A 147 -11.61 18.21 1.29
C SER A 147 -11.60 16.81 1.88
N VAL A 148 -12.32 16.68 2.99
CA VAL A 148 -12.79 15.40 3.53
C VAL A 148 -14.31 15.42 3.50
N TRP A 149 -14.88 14.27 3.21
CA TRP A 149 -16.31 14.05 3.25
C TRP A 149 -16.68 13.16 4.43
N LYS A 150 -17.83 13.45 5.03
CA LYS A 150 -18.50 12.61 6.01
C LYS A 150 -19.81 12.12 5.41
N PHE A 151 -20.06 10.82 5.48
CA PHE A 151 -21.35 10.21 5.20
C PHE A 151 -21.91 9.60 6.48
N SER A 152 -23.08 10.07 6.92
CA SER A 152 -23.78 9.50 8.08
C SER A 152 -24.66 8.33 7.63
N THR A 153 -24.44 7.14 8.18
CA THR A 153 -25.26 5.95 7.84
C THR A 153 -26.65 5.97 8.49
N LEU A 154 -26.89 6.89 9.43
CA LEU A 154 -28.16 7.01 10.16
C LEU A 154 -29.24 7.74 9.35
N ASP A 155 -28.86 8.82 8.69
CA ASP A 155 -29.75 9.69 7.90
C ASP A 155 -29.34 9.79 6.42
N GLU A 156 -28.34 9.01 6.00
CA GLU A 156 -27.81 8.91 4.63
C GLU A 156 -27.40 10.27 4.05
N ARG A 157 -26.77 11.11 4.89
CA ARG A 157 -26.39 12.48 4.54
C ARG A 157 -24.89 12.66 4.38
N TYR A 158 -24.52 13.30 3.28
CA TYR A 158 -23.17 13.78 3.01
C TYR A 158 -22.95 15.18 3.60
N THR A 159 -21.76 15.38 4.18
CA THR A 159 -21.24 16.67 4.63
C THR A 159 -19.80 16.79 4.14
N ARG A 160 -19.46 17.95 3.59
CA ARG A 160 -18.12 18.23 3.07
C ARG A 160 -17.40 19.22 3.99
N PHE A 161 -16.13 18.94 4.29
CA PHE A 161 -15.26 19.78 5.08
C PHE A 161 -14.06 20.19 4.22
N ASN A 162 -13.88 21.48 3.99
CA ASN A 162 -12.72 21.99 3.25
C ASN A 162 -11.49 21.96 4.17
N LEU A 163 -10.40 21.35 3.71
CA LEU A 163 -9.13 21.32 4.42
C LEU A 163 -8.25 22.55 4.13
N ALA A 164 -8.51 23.26 3.04
CA ALA A 164 -7.81 24.47 2.67
C ALA A 164 -8.72 25.48 1.95
N GLU A 165 -8.26 26.73 1.87
CA GLU A 165 -8.88 27.76 1.05
C GLU A 165 -8.66 27.51 -0.45
N SER A 166 -9.49 28.15 -1.29
CA SER A 166 -9.39 28.06 -2.75
C SER A 166 -8.02 28.54 -3.26
N GLY A 167 -7.28 27.66 -3.96
CA GLY A 167 -6.00 27.97 -4.63
C GLY A 167 -4.77 27.28 -4.02
N GLU A 168 -4.94 26.62 -2.88
CA GLU A 168 -3.97 25.65 -2.35
C GLU A 168 -4.18 24.30 -3.04
N ASP A 169 -3.11 23.53 -3.27
CA ASP A 169 -3.22 22.16 -3.80
C ASP A 169 -2.82 21.24 -2.65
N LEU A 170 -3.76 20.43 -2.17
CA LEU A 170 -3.52 19.38 -1.20
C LEU A 170 -3.63 18.03 -1.92
N LEU A 171 -3.01 17.01 -1.34
CA LEU A 171 -3.24 15.62 -1.72
C LEU A 171 -3.51 14.83 -0.43
N PRO A 172 -4.71 14.96 0.16
CA PRO A 172 -5.07 14.20 1.36
C PRO A 172 -5.10 12.70 1.02
N GLN A 173 -4.32 11.90 1.75
CA GLN A 173 -4.22 10.46 1.48
C GLN A 173 -4.87 9.63 2.58
N ARG A 174 -4.11 9.30 3.63
CA ARG A 174 -4.55 8.58 4.83
C ARG A 174 -5.40 9.48 5.70
N ILE A 175 -6.45 8.89 6.28
CA ILE A 175 -7.30 9.48 7.30
C ILE A 175 -7.47 8.44 8.41
N GLU A 176 -7.38 8.88 9.67
CA GLU A 176 -7.57 8.00 10.83
C GLU A 176 -8.30 8.77 11.94
N LEU A 177 -9.21 8.08 12.64
CA LEU A 177 -9.89 8.62 13.82
C LEU A 177 -9.19 8.17 15.09
N VAL A 178 -8.46 9.09 15.72
CA VAL A 178 -7.72 8.87 16.96
C VAL A 178 -8.47 9.50 18.12
N GLY A 179 -9.13 8.67 18.93
CA GLY A 179 -10.03 9.14 19.97
C GLY A 179 -11.22 9.91 19.39
N SER A 180 -11.23 11.23 19.54
CA SER A 180 -12.25 12.10 18.95
C SER A 180 -11.71 13.00 17.84
N GLN A 181 -10.46 12.81 17.41
CA GLN A 181 -9.79 13.68 16.44
C GLN A 181 -9.53 12.93 15.14
N LEU A 182 -9.78 13.58 14.01
CA LEU A 182 -9.35 13.06 12.72
C LEU A 182 -7.96 13.60 12.39
N ILE A 183 -7.08 12.70 11.96
CA ILE A 183 -5.75 13.02 11.44
C ILE A 183 -5.76 12.69 9.95
N VAL A 184 -5.30 13.62 9.11
CA VAL A 184 -5.18 13.44 7.66
C VAL A 184 -3.78 13.82 7.22
N ASN A 185 -3.05 12.97 6.51
CA ASN A 185 -1.82 13.42 5.86
C ASN A 185 -2.12 14.10 4.54
N ASP A 186 -1.43 15.20 4.28
CA ASP A 186 -1.40 15.86 3.00
C ASP A 186 -0.05 15.60 2.33
N PHE A 187 -0.07 14.75 1.30
CA PHE A 187 1.13 14.22 0.68
C PHE A 187 2.03 15.29 0.06
N ILE A 188 1.44 16.29 -0.62
CA ILE A 188 2.20 17.29 -1.38
C ILE A 188 2.22 18.67 -0.75
N GLY A 189 1.25 19.01 0.08
CA GLY A 189 1.20 20.33 0.70
C GLY A 189 2.00 20.36 1.99
N ASN A 190 1.35 20.71 3.09
CA ASN A 190 2.00 20.95 4.38
C ASN A 190 1.25 20.18 5.49
N ASN A 191 1.30 18.84 5.40
CA ASN A 191 1.69 17.91 6.49
C ASN A 191 0.65 16.96 7.04
N LEU A 192 0.19 17.24 8.24
CA LEU A 192 -0.76 16.45 8.99
C LEU A 192 -1.80 17.46 9.45
N VAL A 193 -3.04 17.21 9.10
CA VAL A 193 -4.20 18.03 9.45
C VAL A 193 -4.92 17.30 10.56
N LEU A 194 -4.87 17.87 11.76
CA LEU A 194 -5.54 17.35 12.95
C LEU A 194 -6.77 18.21 13.17
N PHE A 195 -7.98 17.67 13.02
CA PHE A 195 -9.21 18.44 13.19
C PHE A 195 -10.27 17.69 13.99
N ASP A 196 -11.09 18.45 14.71
CA ASP A 196 -12.19 17.93 15.51
C ASP A 196 -13.45 17.78 14.61
N PRO A 197 -13.93 16.54 14.37
CA PRO A 197 -15.09 16.25 13.53
C PRO A 197 -16.42 16.73 14.12
N THR A 198 -16.46 17.17 15.38
CA THR A 198 -17.66 17.75 15.99
C THR A 198 -17.90 19.21 15.60
N GLN A 199 -16.93 19.84 14.94
CA GLN A 199 -17.02 21.22 14.46
C GLN A 199 -18.02 21.38 13.30
N GLY A 200 -18.53 22.61 13.12
CA GLY A 200 -19.53 22.93 12.11
C GLY A 200 -19.06 22.73 10.66
N SER A 201 -20.01 22.48 9.76
CA SER A 201 -19.79 21.97 8.40
C SER A 201 -19.15 22.93 7.37
N SER A 202 -18.78 24.16 7.72
CA SER A 202 -18.33 25.17 6.74
C SER A 202 -16.85 25.53 6.82
N SER A 203 -16.21 25.26 7.95
CA SER A 203 -14.79 25.52 8.18
C SER A 203 -14.33 24.71 9.39
N VAL A 204 -13.33 23.86 9.20
CA VAL A 204 -12.69 23.14 10.31
C VAL A 204 -11.53 23.98 10.84
N THR A 205 -11.45 24.13 12.15
CA THR A 205 -10.23 24.51 12.86
C THR A 205 -9.37 23.26 12.98
N TYR A 206 -8.14 23.38 12.48
CA TYR A 206 -7.19 22.29 12.46
C TYR A 206 -5.80 22.76 12.90
N VAL A 207 -4.99 21.81 13.33
CA VAL A 207 -3.55 21.99 13.57
C VAL A 207 -2.81 21.41 12.38
N ALA A 208 -1.86 22.17 11.82
CA ALA A 208 -1.00 21.74 10.73
C ALA A 208 0.45 21.58 11.22
N VAL A 209 1.04 20.39 11.08
CA VAL A 209 2.38 20.07 11.62
C VAL A 209 3.48 20.24 10.55
N PRO A 210 4.16 21.41 10.35
CA PRO A 210 5.20 21.68 9.32
C PRO A 210 6.13 20.50 9.01
N PRO A 211 6.51 20.20 7.75
CA PRO A 211 7.41 19.08 7.50
C PRO A 211 8.81 19.54 7.87
N PRO A 212 9.62 18.71 8.56
CA PRO A 212 10.97 19.13 8.93
C PRO A 212 11.86 19.47 7.72
N ILE A 213 11.64 18.83 6.56
CA ILE A 213 12.31 19.15 5.29
C ILE A 213 11.29 19.75 4.30
N SER A 214 11.69 20.79 3.58
CA SER A 214 10.87 21.41 2.53
C SER A 214 11.73 22.02 1.40
N PRO A 215 11.47 21.72 0.12
CA PRO A 215 10.33 20.93 -0.39
C PRO A 215 10.52 19.41 -0.19
N ALA A 216 9.49 18.75 0.33
CA ALA A 216 9.39 17.31 0.50
C ALA A 216 7.89 16.91 0.52
N VAL A 217 7.62 15.60 0.48
CA VAL A 217 6.29 15.00 0.70
C VAL A 217 6.17 14.48 2.14
N THR A 218 4.94 14.38 2.64
CA THR A 218 4.60 13.78 3.93
C THR A 218 3.74 12.55 3.66
N ALA A 219 4.31 11.36 3.83
CA ALA A 219 3.61 10.13 3.46
C ALA A 219 2.60 9.68 4.52
N GLU A 220 2.19 8.41 4.50
CA GLU A 220 1.31 7.84 5.51
C GLU A 220 1.84 8.06 6.93
N PHE A 221 0.92 8.03 7.88
CA PHE A 221 1.22 8.11 9.30
C PHE A 221 0.60 6.92 10.04
N ALA A 222 1.16 6.61 11.20
CA ALA A 222 0.61 5.66 12.16
C ALA A 222 0.71 6.26 13.56
N VAL A 223 -0.22 5.90 14.44
CA VAL A 223 -0.25 6.39 15.82
C VAL A 223 0.13 5.26 16.79
N ASP A 224 1.06 5.53 17.70
CA ASP A 224 1.45 4.56 18.73
C ASP A 224 0.55 4.63 19.98
N ASP A 225 0.74 3.68 20.90
CA ASP A 225 -0.03 3.57 22.15
C ASP A 225 0.14 4.79 23.08
N ASP A 226 1.22 5.57 22.91
CA ASP A 226 1.50 6.80 23.64
C ASP A 226 0.96 8.04 22.88
N ASN A 227 0.07 7.83 21.89
CA ASN A 227 -0.51 8.86 21.03
C ASN A 227 0.54 9.62 20.19
N ASN A 228 1.76 9.13 20.00
CA ASN A 228 2.67 9.80 19.06
C ASN A 228 2.27 9.50 17.62
N VAL A 229 2.26 10.53 16.79
CA VAL A 229 2.05 10.38 15.34
C VAL A 229 3.40 10.20 14.68
N TRP A 230 3.62 9.02 14.10
CA TRP A 230 4.80 8.68 13.31
C TRP A 230 4.50 8.81 11.84
N TYR A 231 5.39 9.45 11.08
CA TYR A 231 5.23 9.62 9.64
C TYR A 231 6.58 9.82 8.96
N THR A 232 6.64 9.62 7.65
CA THR A 232 7.86 9.84 6.88
C THR A 232 7.79 11.15 6.08
N ASN A 233 8.95 11.81 5.96
CA ASN A 233 9.10 13.05 5.22
C ASN A 233 10.30 12.95 4.27
N TRP A 234 10.06 12.90 2.96
CA TRP A 234 11.10 12.59 1.98
C TRP A 234 11.00 13.39 0.68
N GLN A 235 12.11 13.46 -0.07
CA GLN A 235 12.22 14.24 -1.31
C GLN A 235 12.84 13.47 -2.50
N GLY A 236 13.15 12.18 -2.32
CA GLY A 236 13.63 11.31 -3.40
C GLY A 236 14.94 11.76 -4.03
N THR A 237 15.80 12.46 -3.30
CA THR A 237 17.15 12.87 -3.77
C THR A 237 18.20 12.84 -2.68
N GLN A 238 17.76 12.87 -1.42
CA GLN A 238 18.55 12.72 -0.21
C GLN A 238 17.76 11.83 0.75
N PRO A 239 18.42 11.20 1.75
CA PRO A 239 17.71 10.44 2.76
C PRO A 239 16.63 11.29 3.41
N GLY A 240 15.42 10.73 3.52
CA GLY A 240 14.31 11.39 4.21
C GLY A 240 14.45 11.31 5.73
N LEU A 241 13.37 11.66 6.41
CA LEU A 241 13.25 11.57 7.86
C LEU A 241 12.08 10.67 8.24
N LEU A 242 12.26 9.85 9.25
CA LEU A 242 11.16 9.38 10.09
C LEU A 242 10.92 10.45 11.16
N VAL A 243 9.66 10.84 11.34
CA VAL A 243 9.26 11.94 12.20
C VAL A 243 8.27 11.41 13.23
N ARG A 244 8.49 11.79 14.49
CA ARG A 244 7.58 11.54 15.62
C ARG A 244 7.04 12.88 16.12
N PHE A 245 5.73 13.03 16.14
CA PHE A 245 5.04 14.16 16.72
C PHE A 245 4.32 13.75 18.01
N ASP A 246 4.72 14.36 19.14
CA ASP A 246 4.12 14.14 20.45
C ASP A 246 2.86 15.02 20.59
N GLN A 247 1.70 14.42 20.29
CA GLN A 247 0.44 15.16 20.28
C GLN A 247 -0.03 15.52 21.70
N ASP A 248 0.21 14.63 22.67
CA ASP A 248 -0.26 14.81 24.04
C ASP A 248 0.49 15.95 24.73
N GLU A 249 1.82 16.04 24.53
CA GLU A 249 2.61 17.17 25.02
C GLU A 249 2.19 18.49 24.34
N TYR A 250 1.96 18.48 23.03
CA TYR A 250 1.48 19.65 22.29
C TYR A 250 0.17 20.19 22.88
N TYR A 251 -0.84 19.33 23.05
CA TYR A 251 -2.14 19.75 23.59
C TYR A 251 -2.09 20.11 25.08
N ALA A 252 -1.22 19.47 25.87
CA ALA A 252 -0.99 19.85 27.26
C ALA A 252 -0.43 21.27 27.40
N VAL A 253 0.50 21.66 26.51
CA VAL A 253 1.06 23.01 26.48
C VAL A 253 0.02 24.03 26.01
N ILE A 254 -0.74 23.75 24.95
CA ILE A 254 -1.84 24.62 24.50
C ILE A 254 -2.85 24.84 25.63
N GLY A 255 -3.29 23.76 26.28
CA GLY A 255 -4.27 23.83 27.37
C GLY A 255 -3.79 24.59 28.61
N SER A 256 -2.50 24.50 28.94
CA SER A 256 -1.92 25.19 30.11
C SER A 256 -1.59 26.66 29.86
N THR A 257 -1.23 27.02 28.62
CA THR A 257 -0.88 28.40 28.24
C THR A 257 -2.09 29.22 27.82
N GLY A 258 -3.16 28.57 27.35
CA GLY A 258 -4.31 29.24 26.73
C GLY A 258 -3.96 29.95 25.43
N ALA A 259 -2.82 29.61 24.82
CA ALA A 259 -2.39 30.16 23.54
C ALA A 259 -3.15 29.50 22.39
N ASP A 260 -3.44 30.27 21.34
CA ASP A 260 -4.10 29.75 20.13
C ASP A 260 -3.17 28.83 19.32
N SER A 261 -1.84 29.00 19.43
CA SER A 261 -0.84 28.09 18.89
C SER A 261 0.50 28.22 19.62
N VAL A 262 1.31 27.16 19.57
CA VAL A 262 2.72 27.14 20.00
C VAL A 262 3.61 26.59 18.89
N GLU A 263 4.92 26.81 19.00
CA GLU A 263 5.90 26.34 18.01
C GLU A 263 5.94 24.80 17.96
N ILE A 264 5.32 24.23 16.92
CA ILE A 264 5.17 22.77 16.75
C ILE A 264 6.50 22.02 16.76
N GLY A 265 7.58 22.65 16.27
CA GLY A 265 8.91 22.03 16.22
C GLY A 265 9.45 21.58 17.57
N GLN A 266 8.92 22.06 18.69
CA GLN A 266 9.31 21.65 20.04
C GLN A 266 8.78 20.26 20.42
N PHE A 267 7.75 19.77 19.72
CA PHE A 267 7.08 18.48 19.96
C PHE A 267 7.41 17.45 18.87
N VAL A 268 8.40 17.76 18.03
CA VAL A 268 8.80 16.93 16.89
C VAL A 268 10.20 16.37 17.14
N THR A 269 10.32 15.05 17.02
CA THR A 269 11.61 14.32 17.00
C THR A 269 11.83 13.73 15.60
N THR A 270 13.05 13.78 15.09
CA THR A 270 13.37 13.28 13.73
C THR A 270 14.52 12.29 13.75
N PHE A 271 14.40 11.25 12.94
CA PHE A 271 15.41 10.21 12.73
C PHE A 271 15.79 10.16 11.26
N SER A 272 17.08 10.16 10.94
CA SER A 272 17.53 10.07 9.54
C SER A 272 17.26 8.68 8.98
N LEU A 273 16.60 8.63 7.83
CA LEU A 273 16.36 7.37 7.14
C LEU A 273 17.65 6.81 6.51
N PRO A 274 17.75 5.48 6.35
CA PRO A 274 18.82 4.87 5.57
C PRO A 274 18.85 5.39 4.12
N PRO A 275 20.02 5.50 3.47
CA PRO A 275 20.13 6.00 2.10
C PRO A 275 19.40 5.17 1.03
N ASP A 276 19.12 3.91 1.33
CA ASP A 276 18.40 2.94 0.52
C ASP A 276 16.89 2.91 0.78
N LEU A 277 16.39 3.64 1.78
CA LEU A 277 14.97 3.87 2.00
C LEU A 277 14.55 5.19 1.33
N PHE A 278 14.17 5.11 0.07
CA PHE A 278 14.09 6.28 -0.80
C PHE A 278 12.69 6.92 -0.88
N THR A 279 11.65 6.09 -0.93
CA THR A 279 10.23 6.51 -0.99
C THR A 279 9.39 5.74 0.03
N PRO A 280 9.62 5.94 1.34
CA PRO A 280 8.83 5.30 2.37
C PRO A 280 7.41 5.84 2.36
N ASN A 281 6.43 5.09 1.86
CA ASN A 281 5.03 5.57 1.83
C ASN A 281 4.11 4.84 2.77
N GLY A 282 4.35 3.55 3.00
CA GLY A 282 3.62 2.78 3.99
C GLY A 282 4.22 2.95 5.36
N ILE A 283 3.39 3.04 6.39
CA ILE A 283 3.84 2.96 7.78
C ILE A 283 2.85 2.20 8.66
N ALA A 284 3.35 1.30 9.48
CA ALA A 284 2.57 0.59 10.49
C ALA A 284 3.36 0.44 11.78
N ILE A 285 2.67 0.30 12.91
CA ILE A 285 3.29 0.12 14.22
C ILE A 285 2.82 -1.19 14.82
N THR A 286 3.77 -2.05 15.18
CA THR A 286 3.47 -3.33 15.85
C THR A 286 4.70 -3.84 16.59
N GLY A 287 4.49 -4.50 17.72
CA GLY A 287 5.57 -5.07 18.53
C GLY A 287 6.58 -4.03 19.05
N GLY A 288 6.17 -2.77 19.18
CA GLY A 288 7.05 -1.66 19.58
C GLY A 288 8.00 -1.16 18.49
N LEU A 289 7.85 -1.65 17.25
CA LEU A 289 8.65 -1.23 16.09
C LEU A 289 7.79 -0.43 15.11
N ILE A 290 8.46 0.48 14.40
CA ILE A 290 7.87 1.24 13.30
C ILE A 290 8.28 0.56 12.01
N TRP A 291 7.31 0.18 11.19
CA TRP A 291 7.53 -0.51 9.92
C TRP A 291 7.26 0.41 8.75
N MET A 292 8.09 0.36 7.71
CA MET A 292 7.99 1.26 6.56
C MET A 292 8.19 0.53 5.23
N ALA A 293 7.34 0.80 4.26
CA ALA A 293 7.43 0.23 2.91
C ALA A 293 8.08 1.21 1.92
N ASP A 294 9.11 0.77 1.20
CA ASP A 294 9.73 1.57 0.14
C ASP A 294 9.12 1.27 -1.23
N THR A 295 8.23 2.15 -1.68
CA THR A 295 7.43 1.94 -2.90
C THR A 295 8.22 2.02 -4.21
N SER A 296 9.47 2.48 -4.15
CA SER A 296 10.39 2.55 -5.28
C SER A 296 11.27 1.30 -5.44
N SER A 297 11.11 0.32 -4.56
CA SER A 297 11.87 -0.93 -4.57
C SER A 297 10.99 -2.14 -4.20
N SER A 298 11.64 -3.24 -3.82
CA SER A 298 10.99 -4.41 -3.21
C SER A 298 11.27 -4.50 -1.70
N LEU A 299 11.65 -3.38 -1.08
CA LEU A 299 12.13 -3.35 0.29
C LEU A 299 11.08 -2.81 1.26
N PHE A 300 11.15 -3.30 2.48
CA PHE A 300 10.52 -2.68 3.63
C PHE A 300 11.48 -2.77 4.82
N PHE A 301 11.23 -1.95 5.84
CA PHE A 301 12.16 -1.73 6.93
C PHE A 301 11.41 -1.76 8.26
N SER A 302 12.09 -2.18 9.32
CA SER A 302 11.69 -1.85 10.69
C SER A 302 12.64 -0.80 11.26
N PHE A 303 12.13 0.02 12.16
CA PHE A 303 12.89 0.93 13.00
C PHE A 303 12.56 0.65 14.46
N ASP A 304 13.61 0.46 15.25
CA ASP A 304 13.51 0.31 16.70
C ASP A 304 13.70 1.69 17.36
N PRO A 305 12.67 2.28 17.97
CA PRO A 305 12.76 3.61 18.58
C PRO A 305 13.63 3.65 19.84
N ILE A 306 14.01 2.51 20.41
CA ILE A 306 14.88 2.41 21.60
C ILE A 306 16.35 2.39 21.18
N THR A 307 16.69 1.58 20.17
CA THR A 307 18.08 1.43 19.69
C THR A 307 18.43 2.35 18.53
N GLU A 308 17.43 3.02 17.95
CA GLU A 308 17.51 3.85 16.76
C GLU A 308 18.10 3.11 15.55
N GLN A 309 17.89 1.79 15.48
CA GLN A 309 18.41 0.94 14.42
C GLN A 309 17.33 0.60 13.39
N PHE A 310 17.72 0.63 12.12
CA PHE A 310 16.91 0.15 11.01
C PHE A 310 17.30 -1.28 10.65
N THR A 311 16.30 -2.14 10.44
CA THR A 311 16.50 -3.47 9.87
C THR A 311 15.83 -3.53 8.50
N ARG A 312 16.55 -4.07 7.53
CA ARG A 312 16.12 -4.13 6.12
C ARG A 312 15.53 -5.51 5.80
N TYR A 313 14.42 -5.50 5.07
CA TYR A 313 13.73 -6.68 4.55
C TYR A 313 13.45 -6.52 3.06
N ILE A 314 13.07 -7.61 2.41
CA ILE A 314 12.77 -7.66 0.97
C ILE A 314 11.59 -8.61 0.72
N THR A 315 10.71 -8.29 -0.22
CA THR A 315 9.61 -9.17 -0.65
C THR A 315 10.12 -10.26 -1.61
N ALA A 316 9.25 -11.19 -2.03
CA ALA A 316 9.60 -12.10 -3.10
C ALA A 316 9.75 -11.36 -4.44
N PRO A 317 10.55 -11.89 -5.37
CA PRO A 317 10.58 -11.41 -6.75
C PRO A 317 9.18 -11.50 -7.38
N PRO A 318 8.69 -10.42 -8.04
CA PRO A 318 7.42 -10.46 -8.77
C PRO A 318 7.39 -11.55 -9.84
N GLN A 319 6.22 -12.15 -10.08
CA GLN A 319 6.04 -13.11 -11.17
C GLN A 319 6.04 -12.41 -12.52
N GLN A 320 6.56 -13.06 -13.57
CA GLN A 320 6.53 -12.48 -14.92
C GLN A 320 5.12 -12.15 -15.43
N SER A 321 4.12 -12.88 -14.95
CA SER A 321 2.70 -12.62 -15.19
C SER A 321 2.21 -11.26 -14.65
N THR A 322 2.96 -10.52 -13.85
CA THR A 322 2.48 -9.24 -13.29
C THR A 322 3.05 -8.05 -14.02
N TYR A 323 4.32 -8.13 -14.43
CA TYR A 323 5.00 -7.03 -15.12
C TYR A 323 5.18 -7.28 -16.62
N GLY A 324 5.10 -8.52 -17.09
CA GLY A 324 5.29 -8.89 -18.47
C GLY A 324 6.77 -8.92 -18.90
N ASN A 325 7.24 -7.87 -19.58
CA ASN A 325 8.49 -7.78 -20.36
C ASN A 325 8.35 -8.10 -21.85
N HIS A 326 7.17 -7.82 -22.43
CA HIS A 326 6.96 -7.95 -23.87
C HIS A 326 7.92 -7.05 -24.68
N THR A 327 8.18 -5.81 -24.24
CA THR A 327 9.06 -4.88 -24.97
C THR A 327 10.55 -5.13 -24.76
N GLY A 328 10.94 -5.91 -23.75
CA GLY A 328 12.33 -6.09 -23.34
C GLY A 328 12.91 -4.88 -22.58
N LEU A 329 12.08 -3.87 -22.24
CA LEU A 329 12.49 -2.65 -21.54
C LEU A 329 12.27 -2.73 -20.02
N THR A 330 11.74 -3.84 -19.51
CA THR A 330 11.59 -4.03 -18.06
C THR A 330 12.94 -4.48 -17.49
N PHE A 331 13.71 -3.53 -16.95
CA PHE A 331 15.10 -3.77 -16.56
C PHE A 331 15.23 -4.61 -15.28
N GLU A 332 14.36 -4.44 -14.29
CA GLU A 332 14.25 -5.30 -13.09
C GLU A 332 12.81 -5.20 -12.53
N PRO A 333 12.11 -6.32 -12.30
CA PRO A 333 10.78 -6.28 -11.71
C PRO A 333 10.88 -6.06 -10.20
N ILE A 334 10.40 -4.91 -9.72
CA ILE A 334 10.26 -4.60 -8.29
C ILE A 334 8.79 -4.78 -7.85
N SER A 335 8.56 -5.17 -6.59
CA SER A 335 7.20 -5.48 -6.09
C SER A 335 6.39 -4.23 -5.71
N ARG A 336 7.07 -3.15 -5.29
CA ARG A 336 6.47 -1.89 -4.84
C ARG A 336 5.49 -2.08 -3.68
N PRO A 337 5.97 -2.42 -2.48
CA PRO A 337 5.13 -2.39 -1.29
C PRO A 337 4.67 -0.93 -1.05
N TYR A 338 3.39 -0.73 -0.72
CA TYR A 338 2.81 0.61 -0.58
C TYR A 338 2.18 0.85 0.78
N TRP A 339 0.90 0.55 1.00
CA TRP A 339 0.24 0.76 2.29
C TRP A 339 0.58 -0.31 3.28
N MET A 340 0.58 0.02 4.57
CA MET A 340 0.86 -0.94 5.64
C MET A 340 -0.17 -0.83 6.75
N GLU A 341 -0.73 -1.95 7.16
CA GLU A 341 -1.57 -2.04 8.37
C GLU A 341 -1.06 -3.13 9.30
N ALA A 342 -1.19 -2.91 10.61
CA ALA A 342 -0.92 -3.92 11.61
C ALA A 342 -2.22 -4.65 11.98
N ASP A 343 -2.22 -5.98 11.94
CA ASP A 343 -3.36 -6.76 12.38
C ASP A 343 -3.34 -7.04 13.89
N ASN A 344 -4.43 -7.62 14.40
CA ASN A 344 -4.58 -7.95 15.81
C ASN A 344 -3.66 -9.10 16.30
N LEU A 345 -2.93 -9.76 15.39
CA LEU A 345 -1.94 -10.78 15.68
C LEU A 345 -0.52 -10.21 15.67
N ASN A 346 -0.36 -8.89 15.60
CA ASN A 346 0.91 -8.18 15.46
C ASN A 346 1.65 -8.52 14.14
N ARG A 347 0.93 -8.99 13.11
CA ARG A 347 1.46 -9.13 11.76
C ARG A 347 1.26 -7.82 11.01
N ILE A 348 1.98 -7.71 9.91
CA ILE A 348 1.96 -6.54 9.04
C ILE A 348 1.39 -6.97 7.71
N VAL A 349 0.39 -6.26 7.24
CA VAL A 349 -0.26 -6.47 5.96
C VAL A 349 0.09 -5.30 5.05
N PHE A 350 0.49 -5.58 3.82
CA PHE A 350 0.75 -4.55 2.83
C PHE A 350 0.43 -5.02 1.42
N ASN A 351 0.01 -4.10 0.56
CA ASN A 351 -0.20 -4.38 -0.85
C ASN A 351 1.10 -4.18 -1.64
N GLU A 352 1.31 -5.01 -2.65
CA GLU A 352 2.46 -4.94 -3.57
C GLU A 352 1.95 -4.67 -4.98
N HIS A 353 2.05 -3.42 -5.41
CA HIS A 353 1.37 -2.96 -6.63
C HIS A 353 1.84 -3.72 -7.88
N ASN A 354 3.16 -3.85 -8.04
CA ASN A 354 3.75 -4.42 -9.24
C ASN A 354 3.88 -5.95 -9.17
N ALA A 355 3.76 -6.53 -7.97
CA ALA A 355 3.67 -7.97 -7.79
C ALA A 355 2.23 -8.48 -7.81
N ASN A 356 1.23 -7.60 -7.88
CA ASN A 356 -0.19 -7.94 -7.83
C ASN A 356 -0.53 -8.83 -6.62
N ASN A 357 0.04 -8.49 -5.46
CA ASN A 357 -0.07 -9.30 -4.26
C ASN A 357 -0.62 -8.49 -3.08
N ILE A 358 -1.21 -9.22 -2.14
CA ILE A 358 -1.35 -8.79 -0.73
C ILE A 358 -0.36 -9.62 0.09
N ALA A 359 0.53 -8.96 0.81
CA ALA A 359 1.56 -9.59 1.63
C ALA A 359 1.20 -9.53 3.11
N VAL A 360 1.51 -10.61 3.83
CA VAL A 360 1.38 -10.73 5.28
C VAL A 360 2.71 -11.16 5.85
N PHE A 361 3.38 -10.24 6.55
CA PHE A 361 4.62 -10.48 7.25
C PHE A 361 4.36 -10.69 8.74
N ASP A 362 4.90 -11.78 9.31
CA ASP A 362 4.85 -12.07 10.74
C ASP A 362 6.24 -11.81 11.36
N PRO A 363 6.42 -10.69 12.09
CA PRO A 363 7.72 -10.34 12.69
C PRO A 363 8.21 -11.35 13.72
N GLN A 364 7.31 -12.07 14.40
CA GLN A 364 7.71 -13.05 15.41
C GLN A 364 8.23 -14.33 14.77
N LYS A 365 7.59 -14.76 13.68
CA LYS A 365 7.98 -15.96 12.94
C LYS A 365 9.03 -15.70 11.87
N GLN A 366 9.33 -14.43 11.59
CA GLN A 366 10.20 -14.00 10.49
C GLN A 366 9.75 -14.63 9.16
N SER A 367 8.44 -14.67 8.92
CA SER A 367 7.83 -15.31 7.75
C SER A 367 7.01 -14.33 6.94
N LEU A 368 7.11 -14.43 5.62
CA LEU A 368 6.35 -13.65 4.66
C LEU A 368 5.45 -14.59 3.85
N THR A 369 4.16 -14.26 3.77
CA THR A 369 3.19 -14.92 2.89
C THR A 369 2.62 -13.89 1.93
N GLU A 370 2.74 -14.12 0.62
CA GLU A 370 2.24 -13.19 -0.40
C GLU A 370 1.14 -13.89 -1.20
N TYR A 371 -0.08 -13.35 -1.13
CA TYR A 371 -1.27 -13.86 -1.79
C TYR A 371 -1.42 -13.20 -3.16
N HIS A 372 -1.43 -14.00 -4.21
CA HIS A 372 -1.51 -13.48 -5.57
C HIS A 372 -2.97 -13.18 -5.96
N ILE A 373 -3.20 -11.96 -6.45
CA ILE A 373 -4.54 -11.55 -6.91
C ILE A 373 -4.78 -12.10 -8.33
N PRO A 374 -5.89 -12.82 -8.56
CA PRO A 374 -6.09 -13.52 -9.83
C PRO A 374 -6.44 -12.58 -11.00
N SER A 375 -7.11 -11.46 -10.74
CA SER A 375 -7.40 -10.47 -11.79
C SER A 375 -6.13 -9.76 -12.27
N LYS A 376 -5.99 -9.62 -13.60
CA LYS A 376 -4.80 -9.08 -14.26
C LYS A 376 -5.18 -8.25 -15.48
N ASN A 377 -5.01 -6.93 -15.39
CA ASN A 377 -5.25 -6.04 -16.51
C ASN A 377 -3.99 -5.87 -17.38
N PRO A 378 -3.96 -6.35 -18.63
CA PRO A 378 -2.77 -6.32 -19.48
C PRO A 378 -2.37 -4.90 -19.91
N PHE A 379 -3.26 -3.91 -19.79
CA PHE A 379 -2.95 -2.52 -20.13
C PHE A 379 -2.13 -1.79 -19.05
N TRP A 380 -2.00 -2.40 -17.87
CA TRP A 380 -1.30 -1.87 -16.70
C TRP A 380 -0.01 -2.63 -16.40
N ALA A 381 0.59 -3.24 -17.42
CA ALA A 381 1.91 -3.85 -17.38
C ALA A 381 2.49 -3.94 -18.80
N ASP A 382 3.74 -4.36 -18.95
CA ASP A 382 4.37 -4.61 -20.26
C ASP A 382 3.92 -5.97 -20.83
N CYS A 383 2.60 -6.12 -20.97
CA CYS A 383 1.91 -7.35 -21.38
C CYS A 383 1.33 -7.26 -22.80
N ASP A 384 0.86 -6.08 -23.22
CA ASP A 384 0.38 -5.82 -24.58
C ASP A 384 0.94 -4.49 -25.11
N PRO A 385 1.77 -4.50 -26.16
CA PRO A 385 2.31 -3.27 -26.77
C PRO A 385 1.28 -2.53 -27.66
N GLY A 386 0.01 -2.94 -27.68
CA GLY A 386 -1.02 -2.41 -28.58
C GLY A 386 -0.93 -2.92 -30.01
N THR A 387 -0.28 -4.08 -30.21
CA THR A 387 -0.09 -4.71 -31.54
C THR A 387 -0.95 -5.96 -31.75
N GLY A 388 -1.73 -6.37 -30.74
CA GLY A 388 -2.57 -7.58 -30.78
C GLY A 388 -1.81 -8.87 -30.47
N LEU A 389 -0.59 -8.77 -29.92
CA LEU A 389 0.22 -9.89 -29.42
C LEU A 389 0.43 -9.68 -27.92
N SER A 390 -0.54 -10.10 -27.11
CA SER A 390 -0.49 -10.00 -25.64
C SER A 390 0.17 -11.23 -25.02
N ILE A 391 0.81 -11.05 -23.86
CA ILE A 391 1.15 -12.16 -22.97
C ILE A 391 -0.14 -12.61 -22.27
N ASP A 392 -0.49 -13.88 -22.39
CA ASP A 392 -1.64 -14.46 -21.70
C ASP A 392 -1.44 -14.43 -20.17
N ASP A 393 -2.52 -14.21 -19.41
CA ASP A 393 -2.50 -14.17 -17.94
C ASP A 393 -1.46 -13.17 -17.38
N CYS A 394 -1.40 -11.99 -18.00
CA CYS A 394 -0.42 -10.95 -17.71
C CYS A 394 -1.10 -9.62 -17.39
N GLY A 395 -0.73 -8.98 -16.27
CA GLY A 395 -1.28 -7.66 -15.91
C GLY A 395 -1.32 -7.37 -14.42
N LEU A 396 -1.88 -6.21 -14.08
CA LEU A 396 -2.08 -5.77 -12.70
C LEU A 396 -3.55 -5.41 -12.46
N ALA A 397 -4.08 -5.71 -11.28
CA ALA A 397 -5.40 -5.26 -10.85
C ALA A 397 -5.40 -3.84 -10.26
N GLN A 398 -4.21 -3.24 -10.08
CA GLN A 398 -4.01 -1.95 -9.38
C GLN A 398 -4.67 -1.99 -8.00
N ILE A 399 -4.11 -2.84 -7.14
CA ILE A 399 -4.51 -2.95 -5.75
C ILE A 399 -4.05 -1.68 -5.06
N PHE A 400 -4.97 -0.73 -4.93
CA PHE A 400 -4.69 0.43 -4.12
C PHE A 400 -4.90 0.02 -2.67
N ASP A 401 -6.11 -0.08 -2.13
CA ASP A 401 -6.30 -0.01 -0.66
C ASP A 401 -6.54 -1.35 0.00
N ILE A 402 -6.27 -1.42 1.31
CA ILE A 402 -6.52 -2.59 2.15
C ILE A 402 -7.34 -2.22 3.39
N ALA A 403 -8.20 -3.13 3.83
CA ALA A 403 -8.93 -3.02 5.10
C ALA A 403 -8.96 -4.36 5.83
N LEU A 404 -8.60 -4.34 7.11
CA LEU A 404 -8.57 -5.53 7.95
C LEU A 404 -9.94 -5.79 8.61
N ASP A 405 -10.43 -7.02 8.54
CA ASP A 405 -11.61 -7.50 9.28
C ASP A 405 -11.36 -8.91 9.82
N GLY A 406 -10.80 -8.98 11.03
CA GLY A 406 -10.40 -10.25 11.65
C GLY A 406 -9.31 -10.96 10.84
N SER A 407 -9.62 -12.15 10.31
CA SER A 407 -8.70 -12.92 9.47
C SER A 407 -8.80 -12.59 7.98
N ASN A 408 -9.73 -11.72 7.60
CA ASN A 408 -9.94 -11.28 6.24
C ASN A 408 -9.18 -9.99 5.97
N ILE A 409 -8.53 -9.91 4.81
CA ILE A 409 -7.92 -8.70 4.29
C ILE A 409 -8.69 -8.31 3.04
N TRP A 410 -9.49 -7.26 3.13
CA TRP A 410 -10.23 -6.71 2.01
C TRP A 410 -9.36 -5.76 1.21
N PHE A 411 -9.58 -5.69 -0.10
CA PHE A 411 -8.83 -4.79 -0.97
C PHE A 411 -9.67 -4.31 -2.15
N THR A 412 -9.24 -3.22 -2.79
CA THR A 412 -9.85 -2.69 -4.01
C THR A 412 -9.03 -3.04 -5.25
N GLU A 413 -9.71 -3.29 -6.37
CA GLU A 413 -9.08 -3.45 -7.67
C GLU A 413 -9.52 -2.30 -8.58
N TRP A 414 -8.69 -1.26 -8.65
CA TRP A 414 -9.09 0.01 -9.25
C TRP A 414 -9.41 -0.12 -10.75
N VAL A 415 -8.67 -0.96 -11.49
CA VAL A 415 -8.82 -1.11 -12.95
C VAL A 415 -9.70 -2.27 -13.36
N GLU A 416 -9.99 -3.20 -12.45
CA GLU A 416 -10.86 -4.36 -12.71
C GLU A 416 -12.27 -4.18 -12.13
N ASN A 417 -12.50 -3.09 -11.41
CA ASN A 417 -13.82 -2.71 -10.89
C ASN A 417 -14.40 -3.76 -9.93
N ASN A 418 -13.53 -4.31 -9.09
CA ASN A 418 -13.86 -5.30 -8.07
C ASN A 418 -13.45 -4.79 -6.69
N ILE A 419 -14.04 -5.38 -5.67
CA ILE A 419 -13.38 -5.54 -4.37
C ILE A 419 -13.00 -7.01 -4.20
N GLY A 420 -11.93 -7.29 -3.47
CA GLY A 420 -11.51 -8.65 -3.16
C GLY A 420 -11.27 -8.86 -1.68
N VAL A 421 -11.15 -10.13 -1.31
CA VAL A 421 -10.81 -10.55 0.06
C VAL A 421 -9.80 -11.68 0.03
N VAL A 422 -8.78 -11.58 0.87
CA VAL A 422 -7.87 -12.67 1.23
C VAL A 422 -8.38 -13.31 2.52
N ASP A 423 -8.58 -14.63 2.52
CA ASP A 423 -8.88 -15.40 3.73
C ASP A 423 -7.59 -16.03 4.29
N THR A 424 -7.03 -15.44 5.34
CA THR A 424 -5.78 -15.91 5.95
C THR A 424 -5.93 -17.18 6.79
N THR A 425 -7.15 -17.74 6.90
CA THR A 425 -7.40 -19.01 7.60
C THR A 425 -7.23 -20.24 6.71
N VAL A 426 -7.20 -20.04 5.39
CA VAL A 426 -6.99 -21.11 4.41
C VAL A 426 -5.58 -21.68 4.59
N ALA A 427 -5.48 -23.00 4.73
CA ALA A 427 -4.20 -23.67 4.93
C ALA A 427 -3.29 -23.50 3.71
N LEU A 428 -2.03 -23.15 3.96
CA LEU A 428 -1.01 -22.99 2.94
C LEU A 428 -0.68 -24.33 2.26
N PRO A 429 -0.28 -24.34 0.98
CA PRO A 429 -0.02 -25.57 0.23
C PRO A 429 1.33 -26.21 0.60
N PHE A 430 2.18 -25.46 1.30
CA PHE A 430 3.46 -25.92 1.85
C PHE A 430 3.92 -24.99 2.99
N GLU A 431 4.84 -25.48 3.80
CA GLU A 431 5.58 -24.70 4.81
C GLU A 431 7.07 -24.63 4.45
N ILE A 432 7.72 -23.50 4.79
CA ILE A 432 9.17 -23.35 4.74
C ILE A 432 9.77 -23.56 6.12
N LEU A 433 10.74 -24.48 6.21
CA LEU A 433 11.53 -24.73 7.40
C LEU A 433 13.01 -24.44 7.11
N LEU A 434 13.58 -23.46 7.80
CA LEU A 434 15.02 -23.21 7.74
C LEU A 434 15.75 -24.20 8.66
N ASP A 435 16.90 -24.72 8.22
CA ASP A 435 17.74 -25.58 9.08
C ASP A 435 18.37 -24.79 10.24
N SER A 436 18.58 -23.49 10.03
CA SER A 436 18.94 -22.51 11.05
C SER A 436 18.26 -21.19 10.75
N ALA A 437 17.81 -20.47 11.78
CA ALA A 437 17.27 -19.11 11.64
C ALA A 437 18.38 -18.06 11.42
N GLU A 438 19.61 -18.37 11.85
CA GLU A 438 20.75 -17.47 11.76
C GLU A 438 22.00 -18.21 11.31
N VAL A 439 22.84 -17.54 10.51
CA VAL A 439 24.14 -18.05 10.08
C VAL A 439 25.18 -16.94 10.12
N THR A 440 26.45 -17.34 10.13
CA THR A 440 27.57 -16.41 10.07
C THR A 440 28.45 -16.76 8.87
N ILE A 441 28.76 -15.75 8.04
CA ILE A 441 29.60 -15.91 6.85
C ILE A 441 30.80 -14.96 7.01
N PRO A 442 32.04 -15.44 6.90
CA PRO A 442 33.19 -14.55 6.86
C PRO A 442 33.11 -13.58 5.66
N GLN A 443 33.61 -12.37 5.83
CA GLN A 443 33.73 -11.42 4.71
C GLN A 443 34.45 -12.06 3.51
N GLU A 444 33.98 -11.77 2.30
CA GLU A 444 34.53 -12.30 1.05
C GLU A 444 34.38 -13.83 0.84
N GLU A 445 33.63 -14.52 1.70
CA GLU A 445 33.38 -15.96 1.58
C GLU A 445 31.93 -16.28 1.18
N SER A 446 31.65 -17.57 0.98
CA SER A 446 30.31 -18.09 0.72
C SER A 446 30.00 -19.25 1.64
N LEU A 447 28.73 -19.39 2.02
CA LEU A 447 28.23 -20.48 2.83
C LEU A 447 27.08 -21.18 2.10
N VAL A 448 27.10 -22.50 2.09
CA VAL A 448 25.94 -23.29 1.65
C VAL A 448 25.01 -23.47 2.84
N VAL A 449 23.78 -23.01 2.68
CA VAL A 449 22.68 -23.21 3.63
C VAL A 449 21.62 -24.11 3.01
N THR A 450 20.82 -24.72 3.86
CA THR A 450 19.72 -25.59 3.45
C THR A 450 18.42 -25.16 4.12
N TYR A 451 17.32 -25.31 3.38
CA TYR A 451 15.97 -25.19 3.92
C TYR A 451 15.10 -26.27 3.30
N THR A 452 13.98 -26.57 3.94
CA THR A 452 13.06 -27.63 3.54
C THR A 452 11.70 -27.05 3.21
N VAL A 453 11.16 -27.45 2.06
CA VAL A 453 9.75 -27.23 1.69
C VAL A 453 8.97 -28.45 2.13
N ILE A 454 8.03 -28.27 3.05
CA ILE A 454 7.16 -29.32 3.58
C ILE A 454 5.82 -29.22 2.84
N PRO A 455 5.51 -30.11 1.89
CA PRO A 455 4.28 -30.02 1.12
C PRO A 455 3.06 -30.42 1.96
N ALA A 456 1.97 -29.66 1.82
CA ALA A 456 0.63 -30.03 2.26
C ALA A 456 -0.27 -30.47 1.09
N SER A 457 0.11 -30.10 -0.14
CA SER A 457 -0.53 -30.53 -1.38
C SER A 457 0.51 -30.77 -2.49
N GLU A 458 0.14 -31.59 -3.48
CA GLU A 458 0.94 -31.73 -4.69
C GLU A 458 0.93 -30.44 -5.51
N GLY A 459 2.02 -30.16 -6.23
CA GLY A 459 2.13 -28.95 -7.05
C GLY A 459 3.52 -28.73 -7.61
N VAL A 460 3.71 -27.61 -8.30
CA VAL A 460 5.03 -27.14 -8.75
C VAL A 460 5.27 -25.77 -8.16
N VAL A 461 6.46 -25.59 -7.59
CA VAL A 461 6.89 -24.34 -6.99
C VAL A 461 8.25 -23.90 -7.51
N THR A 462 8.49 -22.59 -7.50
CA THR A 462 9.77 -21.97 -7.85
C THR A 462 10.46 -21.49 -6.57
N PRO A 463 11.73 -21.86 -6.31
CA PRO A 463 12.47 -21.36 -5.15
C PRO A 463 12.60 -19.83 -5.15
N ILE A 464 12.37 -19.22 -3.99
CA ILE A 464 12.59 -17.79 -3.73
C ILE A 464 13.93 -17.63 -3.04
N LEU A 465 14.82 -16.82 -3.63
CA LEU A 465 16.12 -16.45 -3.10
C LEU A 465 16.29 -14.95 -3.25
N ALA A 466 16.02 -14.16 -2.20
CA ALA A 466 16.12 -12.71 -2.26
C ALA A 466 16.94 -12.17 -1.08
N PRO A 467 18.25 -11.92 -1.29
CA PRO A 467 19.05 -11.16 -0.33
C PRO A 467 18.51 -9.72 -0.24
N ALA A 468 18.30 -9.22 0.98
CA ALA A 468 17.81 -7.87 1.15
C ALA A 468 18.88 -6.85 0.74
N ASP A 469 20.18 -7.09 0.99
CA ASP A 469 21.28 -6.24 0.56
C ASP A 469 21.76 -6.61 -0.86
N PRO A 470 21.85 -5.65 -1.80
CA PRO A 470 22.16 -5.93 -3.20
C PRO A 470 23.61 -6.37 -3.43
N ARG A 471 24.50 -6.21 -2.45
CA ARG A 471 25.88 -6.71 -2.52
C ARG A 471 25.95 -8.19 -2.20
N MET A 472 24.97 -8.71 -1.46
CA MET A 472 24.86 -10.12 -1.14
C MET A 472 24.19 -10.86 -2.29
N THR A 473 24.71 -12.04 -2.62
CA THR A 473 24.14 -12.87 -3.70
C THR A 473 23.78 -14.24 -3.17
N ALA A 474 22.69 -14.80 -3.67
CA ALA A 474 22.23 -16.15 -3.34
C ALA A 474 22.00 -16.92 -4.63
N PHE A 475 22.51 -18.15 -4.69
CA PHE A 475 22.43 -19.02 -5.86
C PHE A 475 21.85 -20.38 -5.48
N LEU A 476 20.94 -20.87 -6.31
CA LEU A 476 20.36 -22.19 -6.15
C LEU A 476 21.33 -23.27 -6.64
N ALA A 477 21.60 -24.28 -5.81
CA ALA A 477 22.28 -25.49 -6.22
C ALA A 477 21.24 -26.56 -6.60
N GLY A 478 20.51 -26.36 -7.70
CA GLY A 478 19.38 -27.22 -8.06
C GLY A 478 18.59 -26.75 -9.28
N PRO A 479 17.45 -27.42 -9.57
CA PRO A 479 16.56 -27.02 -10.66
C PRO A 479 15.76 -25.74 -10.31
N ASP A 480 15.45 -24.93 -11.30
CA ASP A 480 14.67 -23.68 -11.13
C ASP A 480 13.22 -23.92 -10.68
N THR A 481 12.73 -25.16 -10.77
CA THR A 481 11.39 -25.55 -10.30
C THR A 481 11.45 -26.86 -9.54
N ILE A 482 10.53 -27.03 -8.60
CA ILE A 482 10.44 -28.16 -7.70
C ILE A 482 9.04 -28.74 -7.78
N THR A 483 8.94 -30.05 -8.00
CA THR A 483 7.68 -30.78 -7.92
C THR A 483 7.45 -31.24 -6.48
N LEU A 484 6.36 -30.77 -5.89
CA LEU A 484 5.90 -31.16 -4.57
C LEU A 484 5.04 -32.43 -4.68
N GLY A 485 5.43 -33.44 -3.92
CA GLY A 485 4.66 -34.67 -3.69
C GLY A 485 4.20 -34.75 -2.23
N SER A 486 4.27 -35.93 -1.63
CA SER A 486 3.98 -36.11 -0.19
C SER A 486 5.19 -35.93 0.73
N GLU A 487 6.40 -35.96 0.18
CA GLU A 487 7.64 -35.94 0.96
C GLU A 487 8.26 -34.54 1.00
N PRO A 488 8.86 -34.12 2.13
CA PRO A 488 9.62 -32.88 2.20
C PRO A 488 10.77 -32.83 1.19
N VAL A 489 11.00 -31.65 0.63
CA VAL A 489 12.09 -31.41 -0.33
C VAL A 489 13.10 -30.44 0.27
N THR A 490 14.34 -30.89 0.45
CA THR A 490 15.44 -30.04 0.92
C THR A 490 16.10 -29.32 -0.26
N ILE A 491 16.33 -28.03 -0.10
CA ILE A 491 16.91 -27.13 -1.09
C ILE A 491 18.23 -26.60 -0.55
N SER A 492 19.27 -26.61 -1.37
CA SER A 492 20.59 -26.06 -1.04
C SER A 492 20.82 -24.73 -1.75
N VAL A 493 21.27 -23.72 -1.01
CA VAL A 493 21.50 -22.35 -1.48
C VAL A 493 22.90 -21.93 -1.10
N SER A 494 23.68 -21.44 -2.05
CA SER A 494 24.97 -20.81 -1.79
C SER A 494 24.77 -19.31 -1.61
N ILE A 495 25.04 -18.79 -0.42
CA ILE A 495 24.98 -17.35 -0.12
C ILE A 495 26.42 -16.82 -0.08
N SER A 496 26.69 -15.76 -0.83
CA SER A 496 28.00 -15.11 -0.92
C SER A 496 27.99 -13.73 -0.27
N ALA A 497 28.96 -13.50 0.61
CA ALA A 497 29.24 -12.24 1.28
C ALA A 497 30.40 -11.46 0.61
N ALA A 498 30.69 -11.73 -0.66
CA ALA A 498 31.70 -11.00 -1.44
C ALA A 498 31.33 -9.52 -1.59
N GLY A 499 32.20 -8.62 -1.16
CA GLY A 499 31.94 -7.17 -1.16
C GLY A 499 30.89 -6.69 -0.15
N VAL A 500 30.43 -7.57 0.77
CA VAL A 500 29.45 -7.22 1.81
C VAL A 500 30.20 -6.75 3.07
N PRO A 501 29.92 -5.54 3.59
CA PRO A 501 30.49 -5.08 4.86
C PRO A 501 30.12 -5.98 6.04
N ALA A 502 30.85 -5.87 7.14
CA ALA A 502 30.46 -6.52 8.38
C ALA A 502 29.13 -5.94 8.89
N GLY A 503 28.22 -6.80 9.33
CA GLY A 503 26.87 -6.41 9.72
C GLY A 503 25.90 -7.60 9.74
N THR A 504 24.64 -7.29 10.01
CA THR A 504 23.55 -8.27 9.99
C THR A 504 22.60 -7.96 8.84
N TYR A 505 22.26 -8.99 8.07
CA TYR A 505 21.50 -8.89 6.83
C TYR A 505 20.40 -9.95 6.82
N ASN A 506 19.30 -9.67 6.14
CA ASN A 506 18.24 -10.64 5.91
C ASN A 506 18.33 -11.22 4.50
N VAL A 507 18.12 -12.53 4.38
CA VAL A 507 17.93 -13.22 3.11
C VAL A 507 16.60 -13.94 3.15
N LEU A 508 15.68 -13.58 2.24
CA LEU A 508 14.40 -14.26 2.10
C LEU A 508 14.60 -15.56 1.33
N LEU A 509 14.25 -16.67 1.96
CA LEU A 509 14.27 -18.01 1.39
C LEU A 509 12.87 -18.61 1.43
N GLY A 510 12.40 -19.16 0.32
CA GLY A 510 11.06 -19.72 0.26
C GLY A 510 10.71 -20.40 -1.04
N ALA A 511 9.42 -20.53 -1.31
CA ALA A 511 8.93 -21.06 -2.56
C ALA A 511 7.67 -20.33 -3.02
N GLN A 512 7.53 -20.21 -4.34
CA GLN A 512 6.44 -19.52 -5.02
C GLN A 512 5.59 -20.54 -5.79
N HIS A 513 4.30 -20.58 -5.47
CA HIS A 513 3.24 -21.22 -6.22
C HIS A 513 2.47 -20.15 -7.01
N PRO A 514 1.76 -20.48 -8.11
CA PRO A 514 1.00 -19.48 -8.88
C PRO A 514 0.12 -18.56 -8.04
N ASP A 515 -0.63 -19.11 -7.09
CA ASP A 515 -1.57 -18.35 -6.26
C ASP A 515 -0.96 -17.76 -4.97
N ILE A 516 0.23 -18.21 -4.54
CA ILE A 516 0.77 -17.86 -3.22
C ILE A 516 2.29 -18.08 -3.13
N ALA A 517 3.00 -17.17 -2.47
CA ALA A 517 4.37 -17.37 -2.02
C ALA A 517 4.43 -17.55 -0.50
N THR A 518 5.33 -18.41 -0.04
CA THR A 518 5.60 -18.57 1.40
C THR A 518 7.10 -18.65 1.60
N SER A 519 7.61 -17.83 2.52
CA SER A 519 9.04 -17.60 2.73
C SER A 519 9.38 -17.34 4.20
N LYS A 520 10.65 -17.52 4.56
CA LYS A 520 11.22 -17.13 5.86
C LYS A 520 12.52 -16.33 5.66
N TYR A 521 12.75 -15.38 6.56
CA TYR A 521 14.01 -14.65 6.61
C TYR A 521 15.05 -15.45 7.37
N LEU A 522 16.19 -15.66 6.70
CA LEU A 522 17.43 -16.10 7.31
C LEU A 522 18.25 -14.88 7.69
N THR A 523 18.61 -14.77 8.97
CA THR A 523 19.53 -13.75 9.45
C THR A 523 20.96 -14.16 9.12
N VAL A 524 21.70 -13.33 8.40
CA VAL A 524 23.09 -13.55 8.00
C VAL A 524 23.97 -12.48 8.66
N THR A 525 24.85 -12.91 9.56
CA THR A 525 25.91 -12.05 10.11
C THR A 525 27.17 -12.19 9.28
N VAL A 526 27.67 -11.07 8.77
CA VAL A 526 28.95 -11.00 8.05
C VAL A 526 30.01 -10.43 9.00
N GLN A 527 31.15 -11.12 9.14
CA GLN A 527 32.25 -10.71 10.04
C GLN A 527 33.64 -11.01 9.51
#